data_AF-A0A1W1ZP88-F1
#
_entry.id   AF-A0A1W1ZP88-F1
#
_cell.length_a   1.000
_cell.length_b   1.000
_cell.length_c   1.000
_cell.angle_alpha   90.00
_cell.angle_beta   90.00
_cell.angle_gamma   90.00
#
_symmetry.space_group_name_H-M   'P 1'
#
loop_
_entity.id
_entity.type
_entity.pdbx_description
1 polymer ?
#
loop_
_entity_poly.entity_id
_entity_poly.type
_entity_poly.pdbx_seq_one_letter_code
_entity_poly.pdbx_strand_id
1 'polypeptide(L)'
;MARVTNFFGDKDHEENEYTSNPELKALIKRMDKLEFTCHALWLMLNKKGYTDAEFDEAMAEAVELSKRRDYHLSGIRCPSCGQNAQLYDFFKVKCIYCGEEAVMHPYEVYNMLPEETPAPADPAAQEEPYAVAPEPAPAPEPYDINKDLNFDDL
;
A
#
# COMPACT_ATOMS: atom_id res chain seq x y z
N MET A 1 21.62 21.32 40.43
CA MET A 1 20.83 22.49 40.00
C MET A 1 20.94 22.60 38.48
N ALA A 2 19.97 22.08 37.74
CA ALA A 2 19.93 22.15 36.28
C ALA A 2 18.83 23.15 35.87
N ARG A 3 19.19 24.11 35.01
CA ARG A 3 18.28 25.15 34.47
C ARG A 3 17.35 24.51 33.45
N VAL A 4 16.05 24.52 33.74
CA VAL A 4 14.99 24.29 32.75
C VAL A 4 14.86 25.59 31.95
N THR A 5 15.39 25.61 30.73
CA THR A 5 15.10 26.69 29.78
C THR A 5 13.75 26.39 29.15
N ASN A 6 12.76 27.22 29.50
CA ASN A 6 11.46 27.27 28.83
C ASN A 6 11.67 27.52 27.33
N PHE A 7 11.35 26.50 26.52
CA PHE A 7 11.37 26.52 25.06
C PHE A 7 9.96 26.78 24.51
N PHE A 8 9.16 27.59 25.19
CA PHE A 8 7.91 28.12 24.65
C PHE A 8 8.23 29.50 24.12
N GLY A 9 8.64 29.56 22.86
CA GLY A 9 8.75 30.81 22.12
C GLY A 9 7.35 31.37 21.90
N ASP A 10 7.16 32.60 22.39
CA ASP A 10 6.03 33.47 22.07
C ASP A 10 5.84 33.54 20.55
N LYS A 11 4.78 32.91 20.04
CA LYS A 11 4.21 33.16 18.72
C LYS A 11 2.72 33.47 18.90
N ASP A 12 2.45 34.52 19.67
CA ASP A 12 1.14 35.15 19.71
C ASP A 12 1.10 36.24 18.63
N HIS A 13 -0.03 36.32 17.91
CA HIS A 13 -0.39 37.29 16.86
C HIS A 13 -0.10 36.93 15.39
N GLU A 14 -0.68 35.82 14.94
CA GLU A 14 -1.30 35.79 13.62
C GLU A 14 -2.75 35.33 13.81
N GLU A 15 -3.63 36.30 14.11
CA GLU A 15 -5.07 36.05 14.25
C GLU A 15 -5.62 35.64 12.89
N ASN A 16 -5.65 34.32 12.72
CA ASN A 16 -5.94 33.61 11.49
C ASN A 16 -7.39 33.88 11.04
N GLU A 17 -7.53 34.56 9.91
CA GLU A 17 -8.78 34.90 9.20
C GLU A 17 -9.66 33.66 8.88
N TYR A 18 -9.11 32.46 9.07
CA TYR A 18 -9.75 31.15 8.94
C TYR A 18 -10.75 30.81 10.06
N THR A 19 -10.79 31.56 11.16
CA THR A 19 -11.65 31.26 12.32
C THR A 19 -13.12 31.64 12.15
N SER A 20 -13.56 32.18 11.01
CA SER A 20 -14.95 32.57 10.77
C SER A 20 -15.87 31.41 10.36
N ASN A 21 -15.33 30.31 9.81
CA ASN A 21 -16.13 29.17 9.37
C ASN A 21 -16.34 28.14 10.51
N PRO A 22 -17.59 27.88 10.95
CA PRO A 22 -17.87 26.91 12.02
C PRO A 22 -17.48 25.47 11.65
N GLU A 23 -17.54 25.09 10.38
CA GLU A 23 -17.14 23.76 9.91
C GLU A 23 -15.62 23.58 10.03
N LEU A 24 -14.84 24.60 9.67
CA LEU A 24 -13.39 24.56 9.80
C LEU A 24 -12.96 24.47 11.26
N LYS A 25 -13.61 25.23 12.16
CA LYS A 25 -13.40 25.11 13.61
C LYS A 25 -13.72 23.71 14.13
N ALA A 26 -14.77 23.07 13.63
CA ALA A 26 -15.10 21.70 14.00
C ALA A 26 -14.06 20.70 13.47
N LEU A 27 -13.53 20.93 12.27
CA LEU A 27 -12.49 20.10 11.68
C LEU A 27 -11.17 20.19 12.48
N ILE A 28 -10.74 21.41 12.83
CA ILE A 28 -9.55 21.65 13.66
C ILE A 28 -9.67 20.88 14.98
N LYS A 29 -10.80 21.01 15.68
CA LYS A 29 -11.03 20.25 16.93
C LYS A 29 -10.97 18.73 16.74
N ARG A 30 -11.42 18.21 15.60
CA ARG A 30 -11.32 16.78 15.28
C ARG A 30 -9.87 16.37 15.00
N MET A 31 -9.10 17.22 14.32
CA MET A 31 -7.67 17.00 14.09
C MET A 31 -6.89 17.00 15.40
N ASP A 32 -7.11 17.99 16.27
CA ASP A 32 -6.45 18.05 17.59
C ASP A 32 -6.72 16.76 18.39
N LYS A 33 -7.99 16.29 18.37
CA LYS A 33 -8.36 15.04 19.04
C LYS A 33 -7.60 13.82 18.47
N LEU A 34 -7.44 13.76 17.15
CA LEU A 34 -6.68 12.69 16.51
C LEU A 34 -5.19 12.77 16.89
N GLU A 35 -4.62 13.97 16.88
CA GLU A 35 -3.22 14.21 17.29
C GLU A 35 -2.95 13.74 18.72
N PHE A 36 -3.82 14.12 19.68
CA PHE A 36 -3.70 13.64 21.06
C PHE A 36 -3.86 12.12 21.18
N THR A 37 -4.73 11.51 20.36
CA THR A 37 -4.91 10.06 20.35
C THR A 37 -3.66 9.35 19.85
N CYS A 38 -3.04 9.85 18.77
CA CYS A 38 -1.79 9.32 18.24
C CYS A 38 -0.66 9.44 19.26
N HIS A 39 -0.52 10.59 19.93
CA HIS A 39 0.47 10.76 20.99
C HIS A 39 0.24 9.82 22.18
N ALA A 40 -1.02 9.63 22.59
CA ALA A 40 -1.35 8.70 23.67
C ALA A 40 -0.99 7.25 23.30
N LEU A 41 -1.30 6.83 22.06
CA LEU A 41 -0.92 5.51 21.54
C LEU A 41 0.60 5.34 21.52
N TRP A 42 1.33 6.35 21.06
CA TRP A 42 2.80 6.31 21.06
C TRP A 42 3.38 6.14 22.47
N LEU A 43 2.90 6.93 23.45
CA LEU A 43 3.32 6.79 24.84
C LEU A 43 3.00 5.40 25.42
N MET A 44 1.90 4.77 24.99
CA MET A 44 1.57 3.40 25.39
C MET A 44 2.53 2.38 24.78
N LEU A 45 2.95 2.56 23.54
CA LEU A 45 3.91 1.68 22.87
C LEU A 45 5.30 1.83 23.50
N ASN A 46 5.76 3.05 23.76
CA ASN A 46 7.06 3.26 24.44
C ASN A 46 7.10 2.61 25.83
N LYS A 47 5.98 2.63 26.57
CA LYS A 47 5.87 1.91 27.86
C LYS A 47 5.99 0.39 27.72
N LYS A 48 5.72 -0.17 26.55
CA LYS A 48 5.90 -1.59 26.23
C LYS A 48 7.30 -1.92 25.69
N GLY A 49 8.16 -0.91 25.53
CA GLY A 49 9.53 -1.08 25.07
C GLY A 49 9.74 -0.97 23.57
N TYR A 50 8.73 -0.52 22.81
CA TYR A 50 8.93 -0.19 21.40
C TYR A 50 9.91 0.97 21.26
N THR A 51 10.76 0.91 20.24
CA THR A 51 11.79 1.91 19.96
C THR A 51 11.37 2.88 18.86
N ASP A 52 11.96 4.07 18.85
CA ASP A 52 11.74 5.07 17.79
C ASP A 52 12.05 4.49 16.39
N ALA A 53 13.05 3.60 16.28
CA ALA A 53 13.41 2.96 15.01
C ALA A 53 12.30 2.02 14.48
N GLU A 54 11.67 1.24 15.35
CA GLU A 54 10.54 0.36 14.98
C GLU A 54 9.31 1.17 14.58
N PHE A 55 9.12 2.34 15.18
CA PHE A 55 8.05 3.26 14.81
C PHE A 55 8.27 3.88 13.43
N ASP A 56 9.50 4.30 13.14
CA ASP A 56 9.87 4.85 11.83
C ASP A 56 9.70 3.80 10.72
N GLU A 57 10.05 2.54 10.98
CA GLU A 57 9.83 1.42 10.06
C GLU A 57 8.34 1.18 9.80
N ALA A 58 7.52 1.11 10.86
CA ALA A 58 6.07 0.95 10.74
C ALA A 58 5.41 2.14 10.02
N MET A 59 5.91 3.36 10.23
CA MET A 59 5.46 4.56 9.50
C MET A 59 5.82 4.48 8.02
N ALA A 60 7.02 4.03 7.68
CA ALA A 60 7.43 3.83 6.29
C ALA A 60 6.55 2.78 5.60
N GLU A 61 6.27 1.65 6.27
CA GLU A 61 5.35 0.63 5.77
C GLU A 61 3.94 1.19 5.55
N ALA A 62 3.39 1.93 6.53
CA ALA A 62 2.08 2.55 6.40
C ALA A 62 1.99 3.53 5.22
N VAL A 63 3.06 4.30 4.96
CA VAL A 63 3.16 5.18 3.79
C VAL A 63 3.17 4.38 2.49
N GLU A 64 3.96 3.30 2.41
CA GLU A 64 3.98 2.43 1.23
C GLU A 64 2.63 1.75 0.99
N LEU A 65 1.95 1.27 2.05
CA LEU A 65 0.59 0.75 1.96
C LEU A 65 -0.41 1.79 1.46
N SER A 66 -0.23 3.07 1.82
CA SER A 66 -1.09 4.17 1.33
C SER A 66 -0.87 4.49 -0.16
N LYS A 67 0.35 4.26 -0.67
CA LYS A 67 0.72 4.44 -2.07
C LYS A 67 0.27 3.29 -2.96
N ARG A 68 0.12 2.09 -2.40
CA ARG A 68 -0.58 0.95 -3.02
C ARG A 68 -2.08 1.24 -3.13
N ARG A 69 -2.43 2.28 -3.90
CA ARG A 69 -3.81 2.53 -4.36
C ARG A 69 -4.25 1.53 -5.42
N ASP A 70 -3.32 0.71 -5.89
CA ASP A 70 -3.55 -0.45 -6.76
C ASP A 70 -4.08 -1.66 -5.96
N TYR A 71 -4.99 -1.43 -5.01
CA TYR A 71 -5.97 -2.45 -4.70
C TYR A 71 -6.86 -2.57 -5.94
N HIS A 72 -6.32 -3.24 -6.97
CA HIS A 72 -7.18 -3.87 -7.94
C HIS A 72 -8.07 -4.80 -7.13
N LEU A 73 -9.31 -4.36 -6.95
CA LEU A 73 -10.46 -5.09 -6.40
C LEU A 73 -10.74 -6.39 -7.18
N SER A 74 -9.85 -6.79 -8.10
CA SER A 74 -9.89 -8.00 -8.90
C SER A 74 -9.74 -9.27 -8.06
N GLY A 75 -9.33 -9.18 -6.79
CA GLY A 75 -9.18 -10.33 -5.90
C GLY A 75 -10.33 -10.56 -4.91
N ILE A 76 -11.28 -9.64 -4.77
CA ILE A 76 -12.32 -9.77 -3.73
C ILE A 76 -13.32 -10.83 -4.15
N ARG A 77 -13.35 -11.95 -3.41
CA ARG A 77 -14.32 -13.03 -3.61
C ARG A 77 -15.48 -12.89 -2.64
N CYS A 78 -16.69 -13.09 -3.14
CA CYS A 78 -17.88 -13.18 -2.33
C CYS A 78 -17.77 -14.39 -1.39
N PRO A 79 -18.03 -14.24 -0.07
CA PRO A 79 -17.98 -15.36 0.88
C PRO A 79 -19.02 -16.44 0.59
N SER A 80 -20.15 -16.07 -0.02
CA SER A 80 -21.25 -17.01 -0.26
C SER A 80 -21.15 -17.77 -1.58
N CYS A 81 -20.66 -17.12 -2.65
CA CYS A 81 -20.61 -17.76 -3.98
C CYS A 81 -19.19 -17.88 -4.57
N GLY A 82 -18.17 -17.34 -3.91
CA GLY A 82 -16.77 -17.42 -4.34
C GLY A 82 -16.43 -16.62 -5.61
N GLN A 83 -17.41 -15.97 -6.24
CA GLN A 83 -17.21 -15.13 -7.43
C GLN A 83 -16.70 -13.74 -7.06
N ASN A 84 -16.15 -13.04 -8.04
CA ASN A 84 -15.65 -11.68 -7.86
C ASN A 84 -16.78 -10.75 -7.39
N ALA A 85 -16.51 -9.97 -6.36
CA ALA A 85 -17.44 -9.02 -5.78
C ALA A 85 -16.89 -7.60 -5.90
N GLN A 86 -17.77 -6.62 -6.03
CA GLN A 86 -17.38 -5.21 -6.19
C GLN A 86 -17.41 -4.50 -4.84
N LEU A 87 -16.42 -3.65 -4.59
CA LEU A 87 -16.49 -2.69 -3.50
C LEU A 87 -17.54 -1.62 -3.83
N TYR A 88 -18.50 -1.43 -2.93
CA TYR A 88 -19.51 -0.40 -3.02
C TYR A 88 -19.19 0.81 -2.12
N ASP A 89 -18.43 0.59 -1.04
CA ASP A 89 -17.98 1.62 -0.09
C ASP A 89 -16.67 1.13 0.57
N PHE A 90 -15.99 1.97 1.35
CA PHE A 90 -14.66 1.68 1.95
C PHE A 90 -14.57 0.30 2.64
N PHE A 91 -15.67 -0.21 3.20
CA PHE A 91 -15.75 -1.50 3.88
C PHE A 91 -16.90 -2.39 3.40
N LYS A 92 -17.64 -2.00 2.37
CA LYS A 92 -18.82 -2.74 1.92
C LYS A 92 -18.58 -3.34 0.55
N VAL A 93 -18.83 -4.63 0.46
CA VAL A 93 -18.72 -5.41 -0.76
C VAL A 93 -20.11 -5.89 -1.15
N LYS A 94 -20.44 -5.74 -2.42
CA LYS A 94 -21.66 -6.30 -3.01
C LYS A 94 -21.29 -7.28 -4.09
N CYS A 95 -21.78 -8.51 -3.97
CA CYS A 95 -21.61 -9.49 -5.03
C CYS A 95 -22.64 -9.24 -6.15
N ILE A 96 -22.16 -9.12 -7.39
CA ILE A 96 -23.03 -8.96 -8.56
C ILE A 96 -23.82 -10.24 -8.85
N TYR A 97 -23.27 -11.40 -8.48
CA TYR A 97 -23.81 -12.72 -8.85
C TYR A 97 -24.88 -13.22 -7.88
N CYS A 98 -24.64 -13.19 -6.57
CA CYS A 98 -25.63 -13.63 -5.56
C CYS A 98 -26.41 -12.48 -4.92
N GLY A 99 -26.01 -11.22 -5.17
CA GLY A 99 -26.64 -10.03 -4.59
C GLY A 99 -26.31 -9.79 -3.12
N GLU A 100 -25.50 -10.65 -2.49
CA GLU A 100 -25.20 -10.56 -1.07
C GLU A 100 -24.24 -9.41 -0.76
N GLU A 101 -24.52 -8.74 0.35
CA GLU A 101 -23.76 -7.60 0.85
C GLU A 101 -22.98 -8.03 2.10
N ALA A 102 -21.66 -7.84 2.06
CA ALA A 102 -20.77 -8.16 3.16
C ALA A 102 -20.00 -6.91 3.57
N VAL A 103 -19.77 -6.78 4.87
CA VAL A 103 -18.84 -5.78 5.40
C VAL A 103 -17.50 -6.47 5.53
N MET A 104 -16.51 -6.07 4.74
CA MET A 104 -15.14 -6.55 4.90
C MET A 104 -14.37 -5.58 5.77
N HIS A 105 -13.66 -6.11 6.77
CA HIS A 105 -12.68 -5.30 7.47
C HIS A 105 -11.49 -5.01 6.53
N PRO A 106 -10.92 -3.79 6.57
CA PRO A 106 -9.80 -3.42 5.71
C PRO A 106 -8.58 -4.33 5.88
N TYR A 107 -8.46 -4.96 7.04
CA TYR A 107 -7.37 -5.86 7.40
C TYR A 107 -7.66 -7.33 7.05
N GLU A 108 -8.91 -7.71 6.76
CA GLU A 108 -9.23 -9.09 6.34
C GLU A 108 -8.79 -9.38 4.90
N VAL A 109 -8.70 -8.33 4.07
CA VAL A 109 -8.13 -8.45 2.71
C VAL A 109 -6.67 -8.89 2.77
N TYR A 110 -5.91 -8.47 3.80
CA TYR A 110 -4.50 -8.87 3.98
C TYR A 110 -4.33 -10.35 4.31
N ASN A 111 -5.28 -10.97 5.02
CA ASN A 111 -5.24 -12.41 5.32
C ASN A 111 -5.61 -13.30 4.13
N MET A 112 -6.08 -12.71 3.02
CA MET A 112 -6.43 -13.40 1.78
C MET A 112 -5.36 -13.22 0.69
N LEU A 113 -4.36 -12.36 0.90
CA LEU A 113 -3.16 -12.40 0.08
C LEU A 113 -2.42 -13.69 0.43
N PRO A 114 -2.09 -14.55 -0.56
CA PRO A 114 -1.20 -15.67 -0.29
C PRO A 114 0.06 -15.08 0.32
N GLU A 115 0.44 -15.59 1.50
CA GLU A 115 1.79 -15.38 2.02
C GLU A 115 2.72 -15.66 0.85
N GLU A 116 3.52 -14.66 0.46
CA GLU A 116 4.66 -14.91 -0.42
C GLU A 116 5.51 -15.92 0.33
N THR A 117 5.30 -17.20 0.03
CA THR A 117 6.17 -18.27 0.50
C THR A 117 7.57 -17.79 0.16
N PRO A 118 8.49 -17.70 1.13
CA PRO A 118 9.85 -17.32 0.84
C PRO A 118 10.29 -18.21 -0.31
N ALA A 119 10.67 -17.58 -1.42
CA ALA A 119 11.15 -18.28 -2.60
C ALA A 119 12.08 -19.39 -2.08
N PRO A 120 11.84 -20.66 -2.45
CA PRO A 120 12.62 -21.76 -1.89
C PRO A 120 14.09 -21.41 -2.06
N ALA A 121 14.78 -21.27 -0.93
CA ALA A 121 16.21 -21.03 -0.91
C ALA A 121 16.83 -22.16 -1.71
N ASP A 122 17.37 -21.81 -2.88
CA ASP A 122 17.99 -22.69 -3.85
C ASP A 122 18.95 -23.63 -3.10
N PRO A 123 18.61 -24.91 -2.91
CA PRO A 123 19.48 -25.81 -2.18
C PRO A 123 20.60 -26.20 -3.14
N ALA A 124 21.78 -25.64 -2.88
CA ALA A 124 23.07 -26.24 -3.11
C ALA A 124 23.33 -26.79 -4.52
N ALA A 125 24.14 -26.02 -5.25
CA ALA A 125 25.20 -26.48 -6.13
C ALA A 125 25.47 -28.00 -6.06
N GLN A 126 24.84 -28.74 -6.97
CA GLN A 126 25.35 -30.02 -7.45
C GLN A 126 26.05 -29.76 -8.78
N GLU A 127 27.36 -29.99 -8.78
CA GLU A 127 28.19 -29.98 -9.97
C GLU A 127 27.74 -31.11 -10.91
N GLU A 128 27.01 -30.75 -11.97
CA GLU A 128 26.78 -31.64 -13.11
C GLU A 128 27.75 -31.29 -14.27
N PRO A 129 28.26 -32.30 -14.99
CA PRO A 129 29.34 -32.15 -15.95
C PRO A 129 28.87 -31.41 -17.22
N TYR A 130 29.69 -30.43 -17.62
CA TYR A 130 29.58 -29.57 -18.82
C TYR A 130 28.82 -30.21 -20.00
N ALA A 131 27.53 -29.87 -20.11
CA ALA A 131 26.80 -29.97 -21.35
C ALA A 131 27.27 -28.84 -22.28
N VAL A 132 27.67 -29.22 -23.49
CA VAL A 132 28.12 -28.33 -24.57
C VAL A 132 27.10 -27.22 -24.80
N ALA A 133 27.58 -25.98 -24.82
CA ALA A 133 26.76 -24.79 -25.07
C ALA A 133 25.95 -24.97 -26.38
N PRO A 134 24.62 -24.82 -26.35
CA PRO A 134 23.85 -24.76 -27.58
C PRO A 134 24.26 -23.51 -28.38
N GLU A 135 24.49 -23.68 -29.68
CA GLU A 135 24.88 -22.61 -30.60
C GLU A 135 23.90 -21.42 -30.50
N PRO A 136 24.40 -20.17 -30.57
CA PRO A 136 23.56 -19.00 -30.51
C PRO A 136 22.57 -19.01 -31.67
N ALA A 137 21.28 -18.80 -31.35
CA ALA A 137 20.22 -18.71 -32.35
C ALA A 137 20.59 -17.68 -33.44
N PRO A 138 20.33 -17.97 -34.72
CA PRO A 138 20.63 -17.05 -35.81
C PRO A 138 19.90 -15.72 -35.58
N ALA A 139 20.63 -14.62 -35.77
CA ALA A 139 20.08 -13.28 -35.62
C ALA A 139 18.83 -13.11 -36.50
N PRO A 140 17.75 -12.51 -35.98
CA PRO A 140 16.54 -12.30 -36.76
C PRO A 140 16.86 -11.44 -37.99
N GLU A 141 16.38 -11.89 -39.15
CA GLU A 141 16.53 -11.14 -40.39
C GLU A 141 15.89 -9.75 -40.25
N PRO A 142 16.50 -8.70 -40.83
CA PRO A 142 15.95 -7.36 -40.77
C PRO A 142 14.56 -7.33 -41.41
N TYR A 143 13.58 -6.81 -40.67
CA TYR A 143 12.20 -6.71 -41.09
C TYR A 143 12.07 -5.90 -42.39
N ASP A 144 11.61 -6.55 -43.46
CA ASP A 144 11.43 -5.95 -44.78
C ASP A 144 9.96 -5.57 -44.99
N ILE A 145 9.66 -4.28 -44.79
CA ILE A 145 8.34 -3.67 -44.93
C ILE A 145 7.76 -3.87 -46.34
N ASN A 146 8.59 -4.05 -47.37
CA ASN A 146 8.11 -4.16 -48.75
C ASN A 146 7.36 -5.48 -49.00
N LYS A 147 7.74 -6.56 -48.30
CA LYS A 147 7.07 -7.87 -48.40
C LYS A 147 5.69 -7.90 -47.76
N ASP A 148 5.47 -7.08 -46.73
CA ASP A 148 4.21 -7.10 -45.96
C ASP A 148 3.12 -6.20 -46.56
N LEU A 149 3.49 -5.27 -47.44
CA LEU A 149 2.58 -4.23 -47.93
C LEU A 149 2.26 -4.32 -49.43
N ASN A 150 2.71 -5.37 -50.14
CA ASN A 150 2.41 -5.64 -51.56
C ASN A 150 2.48 -4.38 -52.45
N PHE A 151 3.53 -3.58 -52.31
CA PHE A 151 3.70 -2.35 -53.10
C PHE A 151 3.98 -2.61 -54.59
N ASP A 152 4.19 -3.87 -54.98
CA ASP A 152 4.47 -4.27 -56.36
C ASP A 152 3.23 -4.32 -57.28
N ASP A 153 2.01 -4.14 -56.74
CA ASP A 153 0.74 -4.19 -57.48
C ASP A 153 0.18 -2.79 -57.86
N LEU A 154 1.00 -1.74 -57.87
CA LEU A 154 0.59 -0.34 -58.17
C LEU A 154 1.29 0.26 -59.40
#